data_AF-A0A349MBQ2-F1
#
_entry.id   AF-A0A349MBQ2-F1
#
_cell.length_a   1.000
_cell.length_b   1.000
_cell.length_c   1.000
_cell.angle_alpha   90.00
_cell.angle_beta   90.00
_cell.angle_gamma   90.00
#
_symmetry.space_group_name_H-M   'P 1'
#
loop_
_entity.id
_entity.type
_entity.pdbx_description
1 polymer ?
#
loop_
_entity_poly.entity_id
_entity_poly.type
_entity_poly.pdbx_seq_one_letter_code
_entity_poly.pdbx_strand_id
1 'polypeptide(L)'
;MPLFSVSRALFTFCFGAMTFFSIHAQSDTPWLGLVAETEHTEGELAGMTTYRLYLYTPNANDFVVSCSGDDENPMYLTSTSEPAWFQHELATTALATDVNPAFFASFPEFAFDSWLTIGAEDNTAAVDVIELADPEYDAFEVFEAGQNVVVETNVGNAWFVLPVPTSVEAVAGEDLRVLIAQLTTAGDISGQIQVQVFNNGNNQDEFREVLPILNACNDPEALNYEPLSYSDDGCQYAEVDGLAEVKIINIGVFPSPASSQTTVTFPVEWVNRLSGAELRAISIDGRVAGTWAIQSELNRIDVSGLASGQYVLTVADLNNASLPFQGHLVVTH
;
A
#
# COMPACT_ATOMS: atom_id res chain seq x y z
N MET A 1 78.74 8.72 19.16
CA MET A 1 77.95 8.55 17.92
C MET A 1 77.08 7.31 18.06
N PRO A 2 75.78 7.48 18.31
CA PRO A 2 74.78 6.53 17.83
C PRO A 2 73.74 7.23 16.94
N LEU A 3 73.33 6.53 15.88
CA LEU A 3 72.40 6.98 14.86
C LEU A 3 70.97 7.09 15.40
N PHE A 4 70.28 8.15 15.00
CA PHE A 4 68.86 8.41 15.25
C PHE A 4 67.97 7.56 14.32
N SER A 5 66.97 6.91 14.92
CA SER A 5 65.85 6.26 14.25
C SER A 5 64.73 7.28 13.97
N VAL A 6 64.25 7.35 12.73
CA VAL A 6 63.18 8.26 12.30
C VAL A 6 61.81 7.65 12.62
N SER A 7 61.02 8.35 13.44
CA SER A 7 59.62 8.03 13.72
C SER A 7 58.71 8.63 12.63
N ARG A 8 57.87 7.80 11.99
CA ARG A 8 56.82 8.21 11.07
C ARG A 8 55.47 8.00 11.77
N ALA A 9 54.81 9.08 12.15
CA ALA A 9 53.43 9.05 12.65
C ALA A 9 52.47 8.76 11.49
N LEU A 10 51.67 7.70 11.61
CA LEU A 10 50.61 7.35 10.68
C LEU A 10 49.29 7.92 11.25
N PHE A 11 48.71 8.89 10.53
CA PHE A 11 47.37 9.42 10.83
C PHE A 11 46.33 8.43 10.30
N THR A 12 45.62 7.75 11.19
CA THR A 12 44.45 6.93 10.85
C THR A 12 43.25 7.85 10.70
N PHE A 13 42.74 7.99 9.47
CA PHE A 13 41.49 8.67 9.18
C PHE A 13 40.35 7.65 9.34
N CYS A 14 39.57 7.75 10.41
CA CYS A 14 38.34 6.96 10.56
C CYS A 14 37.28 7.51 9.60
N PHE A 15 37.05 6.83 8.47
CA PHE A 15 35.84 7.01 7.69
C PHE A 15 34.71 6.25 8.41
N GLY A 16 33.85 6.99 9.11
CA GLY A 16 32.58 6.45 9.60
C GLY A 16 31.67 6.21 8.40
N ALA A 17 31.34 4.94 8.13
CA ALA A 17 30.27 4.60 7.22
C ALA A 17 28.95 4.98 7.88
N MET A 18 28.36 6.10 7.45
CA MET A 18 26.92 6.35 7.66
C MET A 18 26.18 5.40 6.73
N THR A 19 25.71 4.28 7.27
CA THR A 19 24.68 3.47 6.65
C THR A 19 23.40 4.30 6.64
N PHE A 20 23.04 4.83 5.47
CA PHE A 20 21.69 5.28 5.20
C PHE A 20 20.82 4.01 5.19
N PHE A 21 20.01 3.83 6.24
CA PHE A 21 18.86 2.94 6.12
C PHE A 21 17.85 3.67 5.24
N SER A 22 17.66 3.20 4.02
CA SER A 22 16.48 3.55 3.24
C SER A 22 15.27 3.03 4.05
N ILE A 23 14.46 3.96 4.56
CA ILE A 23 13.15 3.64 5.10
C ILE A 23 12.29 3.40 3.85
N HIS A 24 12.22 2.15 3.41
CA HIS A 24 11.23 1.78 2.39
C HIS A 24 9.85 1.92 3.02
N ALA A 25 8.87 2.39 2.26
CA ALA A 25 7.48 2.44 2.67
C ALA A 25 6.87 1.03 2.67
N GLN A 26 7.41 0.11 3.47
CA GLN A 26 6.84 -1.22 3.61
C GLN A 26 5.53 -1.11 4.40
N SER A 27 4.46 -1.68 3.85
CA SER A 27 3.16 -1.75 4.52
C SER A 27 3.30 -2.32 5.94
N ASP A 28 2.75 -1.59 6.93
CA ASP A 28 2.71 -2.03 8.35
C ASP A 28 1.70 -3.17 8.58
N THR A 29 0.98 -3.58 7.54
CA THR A 29 0.02 -4.69 7.53
C THR A 29 0.37 -5.74 6.49
N PRO A 30 0.03 -7.01 6.71
CA PRO A 30 0.24 -8.05 5.70
C PRO A 30 -0.44 -7.73 4.37
N TRP A 31 0.20 -8.11 3.26
CA TRP A 31 -0.35 -7.93 1.91
C TRP A 31 0.12 -9.06 0.96
N LEU A 32 -0.70 -9.38 -0.04
CA LEU A 32 -0.38 -10.38 -1.06
C LEU A 32 0.28 -9.73 -2.27
N GLY A 33 1.55 -10.05 -2.50
CA GLY A 33 2.35 -9.51 -3.58
C GLY A 33 2.70 -10.51 -4.66
N LEU A 34 2.27 -10.23 -5.88
CA LEU A 34 2.55 -11.01 -7.07
C LEU A 34 3.83 -10.50 -7.73
N VAL A 35 4.87 -11.32 -7.72
CA VAL A 35 6.19 -11.01 -8.28
C VAL A 35 6.39 -11.85 -9.53
N ALA A 36 6.62 -11.22 -10.66
CA ALA A 36 6.96 -11.95 -11.87
C ALA A 36 8.42 -12.45 -11.79
N GLU A 37 8.63 -13.74 -12.06
CA GLU A 37 9.92 -14.41 -11.88
C GLU A 37 10.58 -14.75 -13.22
N THR A 38 9.81 -15.26 -14.20
CA THR A 38 10.34 -15.66 -15.50
C THR A 38 9.33 -15.36 -16.62
N GLU A 39 9.76 -14.61 -17.64
CA GLU A 39 9.04 -14.45 -18.89
C GLU A 39 9.50 -15.49 -19.90
N HIS A 40 8.55 -16.26 -20.45
CA HIS A 40 8.83 -17.31 -21.40
C HIS A 40 8.65 -16.79 -22.83
N THR A 41 9.73 -16.72 -23.60
CA THR A 41 9.71 -16.19 -24.97
C THR A 41 9.87 -17.27 -26.04
N GLU A 42 10.15 -18.50 -25.65
CA GLU A 42 10.34 -19.66 -26.51
C GLU A 42 9.84 -20.95 -25.84
N GLY A 43 9.82 -22.05 -26.60
CA GLY A 43 9.37 -23.35 -26.09
C GLY A 43 7.85 -23.47 -25.95
N GLU A 44 7.41 -24.44 -25.15
CA GLU A 44 6.00 -24.71 -24.88
C GLU A 44 5.30 -23.56 -24.13
N LEU A 45 6.04 -22.89 -23.25
CA LEU A 45 5.55 -21.80 -22.41
C LEU A 45 5.60 -20.43 -23.12
N ALA A 46 5.98 -20.38 -24.41
CA ALA A 46 6.16 -19.12 -25.12
C ALA A 46 4.90 -18.22 -25.05
N GLY A 47 5.07 -17.00 -24.52
CA GLY A 47 4.00 -16.03 -24.28
C GLY A 47 3.36 -16.11 -22.90
N MET A 48 3.87 -16.97 -22.01
CA MET A 48 3.48 -17.03 -20.59
C MET A 48 4.50 -16.35 -19.69
N THR A 49 4.07 -16.00 -18.49
CA THR A 49 4.92 -15.54 -17.39
C THR A 49 4.68 -16.42 -16.17
N THR A 50 5.77 -16.84 -15.52
CA THR A 50 5.75 -17.49 -14.21
C THR A 50 5.87 -16.43 -13.13
N TYR A 51 4.93 -16.43 -12.19
CA TYR A 51 4.84 -15.54 -11.05
C TYR A 51 4.99 -16.31 -9.74
N ARG A 52 5.53 -15.64 -8.73
CA ARG A 52 5.49 -16.06 -7.33
C ARG A 52 4.56 -15.12 -6.55
N LEU A 53 3.58 -15.70 -5.88
CA LEU A 53 2.70 -14.98 -4.96
C LEU A 53 3.26 -15.11 -3.55
N TYR A 54 3.59 -14.00 -2.92
CA TYR A 54 4.07 -13.96 -1.54
C TYR A 54 3.07 -13.26 -0.63
N LEU A 55 2.95 -13.73 0.61
CA LEU A 55 2.36 -12.95 1.70
C LEU A 55 3.48 -12.22 2.43
N TYR A 56 3.55 -10.90 2.25
CA TYR A 56 4.47 -10.04 2.99
C TYR A 56 3.90 -9.78 4.38
N THR A 57 4.76 -9.76 5.40
CA THR A 57 4.38 -9.60 6.81
C THR A 57 5.22 -8.51 7.49
N PRO A 58 4.73 -7.88 8.57
CA PRO A 58 5.48 -6.82 9.25
C PRO A 58 6.62 -7.35 10.14
N ASN A 59 6.59 -8.61 10.59
CA ASN A 59 7.62 -9.17 11.48
C ASN A 59 8.22 -10.46 10.95
N ALA A 60 9.52 -10.64 11.19
CA ALA A 60 10.28 -11.83 10.80
C ALA A 60 9.83 -13.13 11.50
N ASN A 61 9.19 -13.01 12.67
CA ASN A 61 8.69 -14.15 13.42
C ASN A 61 7.21 -14.45 13.12
N ASP A 62 6.59 -13.71 12.19
CA ASP A 62 5.21 -13.99 11.80
C ASP A 62 5.14 -15.37 11.17
N PHE A 63 4.14 -16.16 11.59
CA PHE A 63 3.92 -17.52 11.11
C PHE A 63 2.65 -17.55 10.29
N VAL A 64 2.76 -17.91 9.01
CA VAL A 64 1.61 -18.02 8.09
C VAL A 64 0.95 -19.37 8.28
N VAL A 65 -0.33 -19.36 8.65
CA VAL A 65 -1.06 -20.56 9.08
C VAL A 65 -1.85 -21.14 7.92
N SER A 66 -2.65 -20.32 7.24
CA SER A 66 -3.58 -20.81 6.22
C SER A 66 -3.89 -19.77 5.16
N CYS A 67 -4.32 -20.27 4.02
CA CYS A 67 -5.09 -19.55 3.02
C CYS A 67 -6.44 -20.24 2.86
N SER A 68 -7.52 -19.48 2.73
CA SER A 68 -8.89 -20.00 2.70
C SER A 68 -9.84 -19.11 1.90
N GLY A 69 -11.02 -19.66 1.60
CA GLY A 69 -12.18 -18.90 1.17
C GLY A 69 -13.49 -19.64 1.40
N ASP A 70 -14.57 -18.89 1.60
CA ASP A 70 -15.94 -19.36 1.80
C ASP A 70 -16.96 -18.31 1.31
N ASP A 71 -18.25 -18.43 1.65
CA ASP A 71 -19.30 -17.50 1.22
C ASP A 71 -19.28 -16.15 1.95
N GLU A 72 -18.68 -16.07 3.15
CA GLU A 72 -18.48 -14.82 3.89
C GLU A 72 -17.19 -14.10 3.47
N ASN A 73 -16.15 -14.87 3.13
CA ASN A 73 -14.80 -14.45 2.79
C ASN A 73 -14.35 -15.13 1.49
N PRO A 74 -14.87 -14.73 0.32
CA PRO A 74 -14.64 -15.46 -0.92
C PRO A 74 -13.18 -15.41 -1.35
N MET A 75 -12.72 -16.53 -1.92
CA MET A 75 -11.41 -16.64 -2.54
C MET A 75 -11.58 -16.64 -4.06
N TYR A 76 -10.84 -15.75 -4.72
CA TYR A 76 -10.71 -15.70 -6.16
C TYR A 76 -9.24 -15.81 -6.52
N LEU A 77 -8.90 -16.76 -7.38
CA LEU A 77 -7.58 -16.85 -7.99
C LEU A 77 -7.81 -17.05 -9.48
N THR A 78 -7.64 -15.96 -10.24
CA THR A 78 -8.07 -15.92 -11.64
C THR A 78 -7.01 -15.38 -12.58
N SER A 79 -7.01 -15.89 -13.81
CA SER A 79 -6.31 -15.34 -14.97
C SER A 79 -7.30 -15.02 -16.08
N THR A 80 -6.96 -14.04 -16.92
CA THR A 80 -7.72 -13.70 -18.13
C THR A 80 -7.53 -14.70 -19.29
N SER A 81 -6.58 -15.64 -19.19
CA SER A 81 -6.36 -16.68 -20.20
C SER A 81 -7.23 -17.92 -19.99
N GLU A 82 -7.36 -18.73 -21.05
CA GLU A 82 -7.98 -20.06 -21.02
C GLU A 82 -7.07 -21.06 -21.77
N PRO A 83 -6.49 -22.07 -21.10
CA PRO A 83 -6.55 -22.33 -19.66
C PRO A 83 -5.97 -21.17 -18.84
N ALA A 84 -6.40 -21.07 -17.59
CA ALA A 84 -5.94 -20.05 -16.66
C ALA A 84 -4.49 -20.31 -16.24
N TRP A 85 -4.18 -21.57 -15.93
CA TRP A 85 -2.89 -21.97 -15.38
C TRP A 85 -2.22 -23.00 -16.28
N PHE A 86 -0.91 -22.88 -16.44
CA PHE A 86 -0.10 -23.97 -16.94
C PHE A 86 0.00 -25.04 -15.85
N GLN A 87 -0.36 -26.27 -16.23
CA GLN A 87 -0.25 -27.47 -15.42
C GLN A 87 0.49 -28.53 -16.25
N HIS A 88 1.64 -28.98 -15.75
CA HIS A 88 2.47 -29.96 -16.42
C HIS A 88 1.87 -31.36 -16.26
N GLU A 89 1.93 -32.21 -17.28
CA GLU A 89 1.34 -33.56 -17.27
C GLU A 89 1.91 -34.53 -16.20
N LEU A 90 2.96 -34.12 -15.49
CA LEU A 90 3.60 -34.89 -14.42
C LEU A 90 3.21 -34.40 -13.03
N ALA A 91 2.58 -33.22 -12.94
CA ALA A 91 1.95 -32.76 -11.72
C ALA A 91 0.83 -33.74 -11.35
N THR A 92 0.70 -34.01 -10.06
CA THR A 92 -0.29 -34.96 -9.54
C THR A 92 -1.23 -34.32 -8.53
N THR A 93 -1.00 -33.05 -8.17
CA THR A 93 -1.51 -32.39 -6.98
C THR A 93 -1.28 -30.89 -7.08
N ALA A 94 -2.18 -30.10 -6.48
CA ALA A 94 -2.09 -28.64 -6.43
C ALA A 94 -0.99 -28.10 -5.53
N LEU A 95 -0.22 -28.94 -4.83
CA LEU A 95 0.68 -28.52 -3.76
C LEU A 95 2.15 -28.64 -4.14
N ALA A 96 2.93 -27.62 -3.78
CA ALA A 96 4.38 -27.60 -3.96
C ALA A 96 5.08 -28.79 -3.30
N THR A 97 4.56 -29.26 -2.16
CA THR A 97 5.13 -30.34 -1.35
C THR A 97 5.17 -31.69 -2.08
N ASP A 98 4.50 -31.82 -3.21
CA ASP A 98 4.53 -33.01 -4.07
C ASP A 98 5.42 -32.85 -5.30
N VAL A 99 5.89 -31.63 -5.59
CA VAL A 99 6.82 -31.37 -6.69
C VAL A 99 8.16 -32.03 -6.39
N ASN A 100 8.65 -32.84 -7.33
CA ASN A 100 9.95 -33.54 -7.19
C ASN A 100 10.99 -32.98 -8.17
N PRO A 101 12.00 -32.22 -7.67
CA PRO A 101 13.00 -31.58 -8.52
C PRO A 101 13.85 -32.54 -9.35
N ALA A 102 13.89 -33.83 -9.01
CA ALA A 102 14.59 -34.84 -9.79
C ALA A 102 14.08 -34.96 -11.23
N PHE A 103 12.83 -34.53 -11.50
CA PHE A 103 12.26 -34.54 -12.84
C PHE A 103 12.71 -33.37 -13.73
N PHE A 104 13.14 -32.24 -13.16
CA PHE A 104 13.46 -31.01 -13.91
C PHE A 104 14.57 -31.20 -14.94
N ALA A 105 15.53 -32.10 -14.69
CA ALA A 105 16.59 -32.38 -15.66
C ALA A 105 16.08 -33.05 -16.95
N SER A 106 14.97 -33.77 -16.87
CA SER A 106 14.35 -34.48 -18.01
C SER A 106 13.14 -33.71 -18.58
N PHE A 107 12.47 -32.92 -17.73
CA PHE A 107 11.29 -32.12 -18.05
C PHE A 107 11.48 -30.71 -17.46
N PRO A 108 12.28 -29.85 -18.10
CA PRO A 108 12.57 -28.51 -17.58
C PRO A 108 11.31 -27.66 -17.36
N GLU A 109 10.30 -27.85 -18.20
CA GLU A 109 9.02 -27.13 -18.15
C GLU A 109 8.26 -27.41 -16.83
N PHE A 110 8.49 -28.57 -16.20
CA PHE A 110 7.88 -28.91 -14.91
C PHE A 110 8.33 -27.99 -13.77
N ALA A 111 9.47 -27.28 -13.91
CA ALA A 111 9.88 -26.28 -12.93
C ALA A 111 8.94 -25.06 -12.91
N PHE A 112 8.15 -24.85 -13.96
CA PHE A 112 7.22 -23.72 -14.12
C PHE A 112 5.76 -24.12 -13.95
N ASP A 113 5.51 -25.33 -13.43
CA ASP A 113 4.18 -25.80 -13.06
C ASP A 113 3.49 -24.84 -12.07
N SER A 114 2.16 -24.77 -12.09
CA SER A 114 1.42 -23.90 -11.17
C SER A 114 1.04 -24.70 -9.93
N TRP A 115 1.27 -24.15 -8.74
CA TRP A 115 0.99 -24.84 -7.47
C TRP A 115 0.76 -23.85 -6.34
N LEU A 116 0.10 -24.33 -5.30
CA LEU A 116 -0.19 -23.66 -4.03
C LEU A 116 0.77 -24.15 -2.95
N THR A 117 1.05 -23.30 -1.96
CA THR A 117 1.96 -23.63 -0.88
C THR A 117 1.75 -22.74 0.34
N ILE A 118 2.49 -23.06 1.41
CA ILE A 118 2.90 -22.10 2.43
C ILE A 118 4.38 -22.37 2.68
N GLY A 119 5.24 -21.58 2.03
CA GLY A 119 6.69 -21.60 2.20
C GLY A 119 7.47 -22.68 1.44
N ALA A 120 6.87 -23.84 1.15
CA ALA A 120 7.53 -24.90 0.40
C ALA A 120 7.66 -24.57 -1.10
N GLU A 121 8.78 -24.93 -1.70
CA GLU A 121 8.98 -24.87 -3.16
C GLU A 121 8.91 -26.24 -3.83
N ASP A 122 9.14 -27.31 -3.06
CA ASP A 122 9.15 -28.69 -3.53
C ASP A 122 9.05 -29.67 -2.34
N ASN A 123 9.11 -30.97 -2.64
CA ASN A 123 9.07 -32.05 -1.66
C ASN A 123 10.32 -32.21 -0.76
N THR A 124 11.30 -31.33 -0.89
CA THR A 124 12.47 -31.28 -0.01
C THR A 124 12.27 -30.36 1.20
N ALA A 125 11.20 -29.55 1.20
CA ALA A 125 10.81 -28.69 2.30
C ALA A 125 10.47 -29.51 3.57
N ALA A 126 10.71 -28.92 4.75
CA ALA A 126 10.37 -29.55 6.03
C ALA A 126 8.89 -29.36 6.42
N VAL A 127 8.28 -28.27 5.95
CA VAL A 127 6.86 -27.99 6.13
C VAL A 127 5.99 -28.97 5.33
N ASP A 128 4.86 -29.35 5.92
CA ASP A 128 3.82 -30.14 5.28
C ASP A 128 2.58 -29.24 5.10
N VAL A 129 2.08 -29.14 3.87
CA VAL A 129 0.92 -28.32 3.52
C VAL A 129 -0.28 -29.24 3.36
N ILE A 130 -1.35 -28.95 4.10
CA ILE A 130 -2.55 -29.78 4.14
C ILE A 130 -3.68 -29.01 3.46
N GLU A 131 -4.31 -29.63 2.47
CA GLU A 131 -5.52 -29.12 1.84
C GLU A 131 -6.81 -29.67 2.50
N LEU A 132 -7.84 -28.84 2.49
CA LEU A 132 -9.19 -29.15 2.92
C LEU A 132 -10.15 -28.67 1.83
N ALA A 133 -10.63 -29.62 1.03
CA ALA A 133 -11.56 -29.37 -0.05
C ALA A 133 -13.03 -29.35 0.42
N ASP A 134 -13.83 -28.47 -0.18
CA ASP A 134 -15.29 -28.55 -0.09
C ASP A 134 -15.78 -29.76 -0.91
N PRO A 135 -16.56 -30.69 -0.32
CA PRO A 135 -17.15 -31.81 -1.06
C PRO A 135 -18.03 -31.41 -2.26
N GLU A 136 -18.56 -30.18 -2.29
CA GLU A 136 -19.40 -29.66 -3.38
C GLU A 136 -18.60 -28.86 -4.43
N TYR A 137 -17.41 -28.35 -4.06
CA TYR A 137 -16.53 -27.60 -4.94
C TYR A 137 -15.06 -27.77 -4.51
N ASP A 138 -14.38 -28.75 -5.10
CA ASP A 138 -12.97 -28.99 -4.85
C ASP A 138 -12.12 -27.97 -5.61
N ALA A 139 -11.65 -26.93 -4.90
CA ALA A 139 -10.83 -25.87 -5.49
C ALA A 139 -9.48 -26.39 -6.03
N PHE A 140 -8.94 -27.46 -5.44
CA PHE A 140 -7.64 -28.01 -5.78
C PHE A 140 -7.73 -28.83 -7.06
N GLU A 141 -8.78 -29.66 -7.22
CA GLU A 141 -9.05 -30.34 -8.50
C GLU A 141 -9.32 -29.35 -9.64
N VAL A 142 -10.03 -28.24 -9.36
CA VAL A 142 -10.28 -27.18 -10.35
C VAL A 142 -8.98 -26.49 -10.76
N PHE A 143 -8.12 -26.18 -9.80
CA PHE A 143 -6.82 -25.57 -10.05
C PHE A 143 -5.91 -26.50 -10.88
N GLU A 144 -5.85 -27.79 -10.53
CA GLU A 144 -5.09 -28.82 -11.26
C GLU A 144 -5.61 -29.07 -12.68
N ALA A 145 -6.90 -28.79 -12.91
CA ALA A 145 -7.47 -28.80 -14.26
C ALA A 145 -7.07 -27.56 -15.10
N GLY A 146 -6.23 -26.66 -14.57
CA GLY A 146 -5.77 -25.43 -15.22
C GLY A 146 -6.83 -24.32 -15.24
N GLN A 147 -7.86 -24.40 -14.39
CA GLN A 147 -9.00 -23.49 -14.39
C GLN A 147 -8.89 -22.41 -13.30
N ASN A 148 -9.64 -21.33 -13.49
CA ASN A 148 -9.82 -20.29 -12.47
C ASN A 148 -10.50 -20.87 -11.22
N VAL A 149 -9.99 -20.50 -10.04
CA VAL A 149 -10.54 -20.91 -8.75
C VAL A 149 -11.45 -19.83 -8.22
N VAL A 150 -12.69 -20.20 -7.90
CA VAL A 150 -13.74 -19.33 -7.39
C VAL A 150 -14.46 -20.03 -6.24
N VAL A 151 -14.07 -19.70 -5.01
CA VAL A 151 -14.67 -20.28 -3.80
C VAL A 151 -15.62 -19.28 -3.17
N GLU A 152 -16.90 -19.60 -3.25
CA GLU A 152 -18.02 -18.83 -2.68
C GLU A 152 -19.03 -19.75 -1.96
N THR A 153 -18.62 -20.99 -1.66
CA THR A 153 -19.46 -21.98 -1.02
C THR A 153 -19.43 -21.81 0.49
N ASN A 154 -20.51 -22.21 1.17
CA ASN A 154 -20.65 -22.09 2.63
C ASN A 154 -19.65 -22.96 3.41
N VAL A 155 -19.15 -24.07 2.83
CA VAL A 155 -18.11 -24.88 3.49
C VAL A 155 -16.73 -24.31 3.23
N GLY A 156 -16.49 -23.85 2.00
CA GLY A 156 -15.23 -23.25 1.61
C GLY A 156 -14.09 -24.26 1.45
N ASN A 157 -12.95 -23.74 1.00
CA ASN A 157 -11.72 -24.50 0.81
C ASN A 157 -10.59 -23.82 1.59
N ALA A 158 -9.62 -24.61 2.06
CA ALA A 158 -8.45 -24.06 2.72
C ALA A 158 -7.22 -24.94 2.49
N TRP A 159 -6.03 -24.33 2.43
CA TRP A 159 -4.79 -25.06 2.67
C TRP A 159 -4.04 -24.40 3.83
N PHE A 160 -3.40 -25.23 4.65
CA PHE A 160 -2.82 -24.77 5.91
C PHE A 160 -1.61 -25.59 6.33
N VAL A 161 -0.85 -25.02 7.25
CA VAL A 161 0.31 -25.64 7.89
C VAL A 161 0.07 -25.72 9.39
N LEU A 162 0.50 -26.82 10.00
CA LEU A 162 0.45 -26.94 11.45
C LEU A 162 1.57 -26.10 12.10
N PRO A 163 1.28 -25.32 13.15
CA PRO A 163 2.24 -24.46 13.85
C PRO A 163 3.15 -25.29 14.77
N VAL A 164 3.99 -26.14 14.18
CA VAL A 164 4.96 -27.00 14.86
C VAL A 164 6.38 -26.54 14.56
N PRO A 165 7.37 -26.85 15.43
CA PRO A 165 8.74 -26.34 15.28
C PRO A 165 9.46 -26.73 13.97
N THR A 166 8.94 -27.72 13.23
CA THR A 166 9.52 -28.18 11.96
C THR A 166 8.99 -27.40 10.74
N SER A 167 7.90 -26.64 10.89
CA SER A 167 7.29 -25.85 9.82
C SER A 167 8.03 -24.52 9.62
N VAL A 168 9.33 -24.59 9.39
CA VAL A 168 10.21 -23.40 9.39
C VAL A 168 9.99 -22.51 8.18
N GLU A 169 9.58 -23.09 7.05
CA GLU A 169 9.30 -22.37 5.80
C GLU A 169 8.02 -21.53 5.87
N ALA A 170 7.13 -21.81 6.83
CA ALA A 170 5.93 -21.00 7.10
C ALA A 170 6.22 -19.74 7.95
N VAL A 171 7.47 -19.54 8.37
CA VAL A 171 7.91 -18.35 9.12
C VAL A 171 8.48 -17.31 8.14
N ALA A 172 8.04 -16.06 8.25
CA ALA A 172 8.39 -14.99 7.30
C ALA A 172 9.90 -14.70 7.17
N GLY A 173 10.66 -14.89 8.25
CA GLY A 173 12.12 -14.77 8.23
C GLY A 173 12.62 -13.35 7.93
N GLU A 174 13.89 -13.25 7.54
CA GLU A 174 14.55 -11.96 7.25
C GLU A 174 13.96 -11.26 6.02
N ASP A 175 13.37 -12.03 5.10
CA ASP A 175 12.74 -11.52 3.88
C ASP A 175 11.33 -10.96 4.14
N LEU A 176 10.80 -11.11 5.37
CA LEU A 176 9.49 -10.60 5.78
C LEU A 176 8.35 -11.04 4.85
N ARG A 177 8.45 -12.26 4.31
CA ARG A 177 7.46 -12.82 3.40
C ARG A 177 7.48 -14.34 3.40
N VAL A 178 6.32 -14.94 3.10
CA VAL A 178 6.19 -16.39 2.89
C VAL A 178 5.60 -16.63 1.52
N LEU A 179 6.13 -17.62 0.80
CA LEU A 179 5.61 -18.03 -0.50
C LEU A 179 4.22 -18.66 -0.33
N ILE A 180 3.26 -18.31 -1.19
CA ILE A 180 1.87 -18.78 -1.16
C ILE A 180 1.51 -19.56 -2.43
N ALA A 181 2.07 -19.20 -3.58
CA ALA A 181 1.86 -19.93 -4.83
C ALA A 181 2.95 -19.65 -5.86
N GLN A 182 3.15 -20.57 -6.80
CA GLN A 182 3.75 -20.32 -8.11
C GLN A 182 2.64 -20.43 -9.17
N LEU A 183 2.57 -19.46 -10.08
CA LEU A 183 1.49 -19.37 -11.07
C LEU A 183 2.09 -19.06 -12.43
N THR A 184 1.88 -19.94 -13.41
CA THR A 184 2.31 -19.70 -14.80
C THR A 184 1.10 -19.51 -15.69
N THR A 185 1.03 -18.38 -16.38
CA THR A 185 -0.14 -18.03 -17.20
C THR A 185 0.21 -17.10 -18.37
N ALA A 186 -0.61 -17.11 -19.42
CA ALA A 186 -0.53 -16.15 -20.54
C ALA A 186 -1.38 -14.89 -20.31
N GLY A 187 -2.18 -14.87 -19.25
CA GLY A 187 -3.10 -13.79 -18.93
C GLY A 187 -2.65 -12.93 -17.75
N ASP A 188 -3.51 -11.99 -17.38
CA ASP A 188 -3.34 -11.14 -16.22
C ASP A 188 -3.98 -11.79 -14.99
N ILE A 189 -3.23 -11.87 -13.89
CA ILE A 189 -3.70 -12.47 -12.64
C ILE A 189 -4.49 -11.43 -11.83
N SER A 190 -5.64 -11.83 -11.29
CA SER A 190 -6.40 -11.04 -10.34
C SER A 190 -7.14 -11.92 -9.34
N GLY A 191 -7.43 -11.37 -8.16
CA GLY A 191 -8.16 -12.10 -7.15
C GLY A 191 -7.91 -11.63 -5.73
N GLN A 192 -8.32 -12.46 -4.78
CA GLN A 192 -8.17 -12.23 -3.35
C GLN A 192 -8.18 -13.57 -2.60
N ILE A 193 -7.53 -13.62 -1.44
CA ILE A 193 -7.42 -14.83 -0.62
C ILE A 193 -7.57 -14.43 0.84
N GLN A 194 -8.36 -15.15 1.63
CA GLN A 194 -8.32 -15.01 3.08
C GLN A 194 -7.04 -15.65 3.61
N VAL A 195 -6.25 -14.90 4.37
CA VAL A 195 -5.03 -15.42 5.00
C VAL A 195 -5.16 -15.44 6.51
N GLN A 196 -4.45 -16.35 7.18
CA GLN A 196 -4.28 -16.34 8.62
C GLN A 196 -2.79 -16.29 8.96
N VAL A 197 -2.42 -15.37 9.86
CA VAL A 197 -1.05 -15.20 10.36
C VAL A 197 -1.08 -15.14 11.88
N PHE A 198 -0.18 -15.87 12.54
CA PHE A 198 0.12 -15.66 13.95
C PHE A 198 1.22 -14.62 14.10
N ASN A 199 0.87 -13.47 14.65
CA ASN A 199 1.78 -12.35 14.83
C ASN A 199 2.90 -12.79 15.80
N ASN A 200 4.15 -12.67 15.36
CA ASN A 200 5.33 -13.14 16.08
C ASN A 200 5.21 -14.61 16.55
N GLY A 201 4.47 -15.45 15.82
CA GLY A 201 4.24 -16.86 16.15
C GLY A 201 3.32 -17.09 17.36
N ASN A 202 2.64 -16.06 17.84
CA ASN A 202 1.70 -16.17 18.96
C ASN A 202 0.29 -16.53 18.47
N ASN A 203 -0.16 -17.75 18.72
CA ASN A 203 -1.50 -18.20 18.31
C ASN A 203 -2.67 -17.54 19.07
N GLN A 204 -2.40 -16.67 20.03
CA GLN A 204 -3.42 -15.83 20.69
C GLN A 204 -3.50 -14.43 20.09
N ASP A 205 -2.61 -14.10 19.15
CA ASP A 205 -2.54 -12.81 18.46
C ASP A 205 -2.48 -13.11 16.95
N GLU A 206 -3.66 -13.15 16.33
CA GLU A 206 -3.78 -13.47 14.92
C GLU A 206 -4.22 -12.28 14.08
N PHE A 207 -3.71 -12.24 12.86
CA PHE A 207 -4.25 -11.47 11.76
C PHE A 207 -5.01 -12.43 10.84
N ARG A 208 -6.26 -12.11 10.53
CA ARG A 208 -7.08 -12.86 9.57
C ARG A 208 -7.94 -11.92 8.76
N GLU A 209 -7.62 -11.80 7.48
CA GLU A 209 -8.32 -10.89 6.57
C GLU A 209 -8.30 -11.44 5.15
N VAL A 210 -9.26 -11.00 4.34
CA VAL A 210 -9.25 -11.19 2.89
C VAL A 210 -8.37 -10.12 2.26
N LEU A 211 -7.28 -10.56 1.62
CA LEU A 211 -6.32 -9.67 0.99
C LEU A 211 -6.45 -9.74 -0.54
N PRO A 212 -6.49 -8.60 -1.25
CA PRO A 212 -6.40 -8.59 -2.71
C PRO A 212 -5.00 -8.97 -3.15
N ILE A 213 -4.90 -9.65 -4.29
CA ILE A 213 -3.62 -9.89 -4.96
C ILE A 213 -3.18 -8.59 -5.63
N LEU A 214 -2.02 -8.07 -5.24
CA LEU A 214 -1.44 -6.85 -5.78
C LEU A 214 -0.19 -7.20 -6.58
N ASN A 215 -0.03 -6.60 -7.76
CA ASN A 215 1.24 -6.67 -8.47
C ASN A 215 2.32 -6.01 -7.62
N ALA A 216 3.46 -6.68 -7.43
CA ALA A 216 4.56 -6.12 -6.70
C ALA A 216 5.23 -5.02 -7.55
N CYS A 217 5.47 -3.85 -6.96
CA CYS A 217 5.95 -2.66 -7.66
C CYS A 217 7.40 -2.33 -7.26
N ASN A 218 8.25 -1.91 -8.20
CA ASN A 218 9.63 -1.50 -7.88
C ASN A 218 9.78 0.02 -7.62
N ASP A 219 8.71 0.67 -7.14
CA ASP A 219 8.77 2.06 -6.67
C ASP A 219 8.93 2.07 -5.14
N PRO A 220 10.06 2.57 -4.59
CA PRO A 220 10.29 2.66 -3.15
C PRO A 220 9.26 3.47 -2.36
N GLU A 221 8.46 4.32 -3.02
CA GLU A 221 7.38 5.10 -2.43
C GLU A 221 6.03 4.34 -2.41
N ALA A 222 5.94 3.18 -3.06
CA ALA A 222 4.74 2.38 -3.12
C ALA A 222 4.54 1.49 -1.88
N LEU A 223 3.28 1.30 -1.47
CA LEU A 223 2.87 0.42 -0.36
C LEU A 223 3.07 -1.07 -0.67
N ASN A 224 3.04 -1.44 -1.96
CA ASN A 224 3.31 -2.77 -2.50
C ASN A 224 4.72 -2.86 -3.10
N TYR A 225 5.70 -2.21 -2.46
CA TYR A 225 7.08 -2.19 -2.94
C TYR A 225 7.77 -3.56 -2.80
N GLU A 226 8.42 -4.00 -3.89
CA GLU A 226 9.31 -5.16 -3.95
C GLU A 226 10.51 -4.83 -4.85
N PRO A 227 11.74 -4.75 -4.30
CA PRO A 227 12.92 -4.33 -5.04
C PRO A 227 13.31 -5.27 -6.19
N LEU A 228 12.92 -6.54 -6.14
CA LEU A 228 13.20 -7.54 -7.18
C LEU A 228 12.13 -7.58 -8.28
N SER A 229 11.00 -6.88 -8.11
CA SER A 229 10.02 -6.75 -9.18
C SER A 229 10.63 -5.96 -10.34
N TYR A 230 10.34 -6.34 -11.57
CA TYR A 230 10.70 -5.57 -12.75
C TYR A 230 9.54 -4.70 -13.27
N SER A 231 8.37 -4.76 -12.61
CA SER A 231 7.18 -3.96 -12.95
C SER A 231 7.18 -2.63 -12.20
N ASP A 232 6.95 -1.54 -12.94
CA ASP A 232 6.59 -0.21 -12.42
C ASP A 232 5.08 0.07 -12.56
N ASP A 233 4.31 -0.89 -13.07
CA ASP A 233 2.86 -0.84 -13.15
C ASP A 233 2.20 -1.40 -11.89
N GLY A 234 1.02 -0.85 -11.53
CA GLY A 234 0.21 -1.35 -10.41
C GLY A 234 0.61 -0.84 -9.02
N CYS A 235 1.54 0.12 -8.92
CA CYS A 235 1.99 0.72 -7.67
C CYS A 235 0.82 1.35 -6.89
N GLN A 236 0.68 0.93 -5.64
CA GLN A 236 -0.26 1.46 -4.67
C GLN A 236 0.46 2.53 -3.85
N TYR A 237 -0.14 3.69 -3.69
CA TYR A 237 0.39 4.72 -2.82
C TYR A 237 -0.57 4.91 -1.66
N ALA A 238 -0.04 5.32 -0.51
CA ALA A 238 -0.90 5.83 0.55
C ALA A 238 -1.79 6.92 -0.05
N GLU A 239 -3.07 6.96 0.36
CA GLU A 239 -3.88 8.13 0.07
C GLU A 239 -3.09 9.34 0.59
N VAL A 240 -2.57 10.15 -0.32
CA VAL A 240 -2.03 11.46 0.04
C VAL A 240 -3.22 12.14 0.67
N ASP A 241 -3.18 12.39 1.98
CA ASP A 241 -4.15 13.20 2.72
C ASP A 241 -4.50 14.37 1.80
N GLY A 242 -5.61 14.24 1.07
CA GLY A 242 -5.80 15.01 -0.14
C GLY A 242 -6.05 16.42 0.33
N LEU A 243 -5.02 17.27 0.30
CA LEU A 243 -4.92 18.59 0.94
C LEU A 243 -6.24 18.92 1.62
N ALA A 244 -6.43 18.46 2.88
CA ALA A 244 -7.72 18.50 3.58
C ALA A 244 -8.53 19.67 3.05
N GLU A 245 -9.56 19.39 2.24
CA GLU A 245 -10.31 20.41 1.46
C GLU A 245 -10.34 21.66 2.32
N VAL A 246 -9.62 22.72 1.92
CA VAL A 246 -9.47 23.89 2.78
C VAL A 246 -10.87 24.45 2.95
N LYS A 247 -11.54 24.03 4.03
CA LYS A 247 -12.94 24.34 4.24
C LYS A 247 -13.01 25.82 4.46
N ILE A 248 -13.49 26.53 3.46
CA ILE A 248 -13.66 27.97 3.52
C ILE A 248 -14.67 28.26 4.64
N ILE A 249 -14.21 28.97 5.65
CA ILE A 249 -15.00 29.46 6.77
C ILE A 249 -15.65 30.76 6.32
N ASN A 250 -16.98 30.72 6.14
CA ASN A 250 -17.73 31.91 5.76
C ASN A 250 -17.79 32.91 6.92
N ILE A 251 -17.43 34.17 6.64
CA ILE A 251 -17.61 35.30 7.57
C ILE A 251 -18.86 36.08 7.17
N GLY A 252 -19.66 36.47 8.16
CA GLY A 252 -20.86 37.27 7.95
C GLY A 252 -20.49 38.73 7.66
N VAL A 253 -21.11 39.36 6.66
CA VAL A 253 -20.87 40.76 6.30
C VAL A 253 -22.20 41.48 6.18
N PHE A 254 -22.48 42.46 7.04
CA PHE A 254 -23.72 43.21 7.01
C PHE A 254 -23.57 44.67 7.50
N PRO A 255 -24.13 45.67 6.79
CA PRO A 255 -24.84 45.54 5.51
C PRO A 255 -23.89 45.25 4.33
N SER A 256 -24.43 44.61 3.30
CA SER A 256 -23.81 44.43 1.99
C SER A 256 -24.97 44.41 0.97
N PRO A 257 -25.16 45.44 0.11
CA PRO A 257 -24.25 46.57 -0.12
C PRO A 257 -24.09 47.56 1.04
N ALA A 258 -22.90 48.15 1.20
CA ALA A 258 -22.57 49.19 2.18
C ALA A 258 -22.06 50.48 1.52
N SER A 259 -22.35 51.65 2.11
CA SER A 259 -21.91 52.96 1.60
C SER A 259 -20.88 53.67 2.48
N SER A 260 -20.71 53.25 3.73
CA SER A 260 -19.76 53.88 4.65
C SER A 260 -19.20 52.90 5.65
N GLN A 261 -20.02 52.06 6.28
CA GLN A 261 -19.57 51.08 7.25
C GLN A 261 -20.27 49.74 7.06
N THR A 262 -19.56 48.67 7.37
CA THR A 262 -20.12 47.31 7.45
C THR A 262 -19.60 46.60 8.69
N THR A 263 -20.35 45.61 9.16
CA THR A 263 -19.98 44.76 10.27
C THR A 263 -19.58 43.39 9.73
N VAL A 264 -18.40 42.94 10.12
CA VAL A 264 -17.89 41.60 9.83
C VAL A 264 -17.98 40.74 11.09
N THR A 265 -18.69 39.63 10.99
CA THR A 265 -18.90 38.67 12.07
C THR A 265 -18.10 37.40 11.79
N PHE A 266 -17.22 37.05 12.72
CA PHE A 266 -16.46 35.81 12.72
C PHE A 266 -17.15 34.74 13.57
N PRO A 267 -17.00 33.45 13.27
CA PRO A 267 -17.50 32.41 14.17
C PRO A 267 -16.76 32.44 15.52
N VAL A 268 -17.52 32.30 16.60
CA VAL A 268 -17.09 32.52 18.00
C VAL A 268 -15.85 31.70 18.37
N GLU A 269 -15.75 30.48 17.84
CA GLU A 269 -14.68 29.52 18.11
C GLU A 269 -13.31 29.92 17.52
N TRP A 270 -13.26 30.92 16.65
CA TRP A 270 -12.02 31.37 15.99
C TRP A 270 -11.44 32.66 16.56
N VAL A 271 -12.19 33.43 17.34
CA VAL A 271 -11.81 34.80 17.75
C VAL A 271 -10.47 34.84 18.49
N ASN A 272 -10.23 33.90 19.39
CA ASN A 272 -8.95 33.82 20.12
C ASN A 272 -7.78 33.40 19.22
N ARG A 273 -8.05 32.64 18.14
CA ARG A 273 -7.05 32.17 17.17
C ARG A 273 -6.70 33.21 16.12
N LEU A 274 -7.56 34.22 15.93
CA LEU A 274 -7.36 35.34 15.01
C LEU A 274 -6.66 36.54 15.68
N SER A 275 -6.17 36.39 16.91
CA SER A 275 -5.42 37.45 17.59
C SER A 275 -4.18 37.84 16.79
N GLY A 276 -4.10 39.10 16.36
CA GLY A 276 -3.02 39.61 15.52
C GLY A 276 -3.20 39.37 14.01
N ALA A 277 -4.27 38.70 13.58
CA ALA A 277 -4.60 38.55 12.16
C ALA A 277 -5.27 39.82 11.60
N GLU A 278 -5.18 39.97 10.28
CA GLU A 278 -5.75 41.10 9.54
C GLU A 278 -6.82 40.65 8.55
N LEU A 279 -7.92 41.40 8.49
CA LEU A 279 -8.95 41.28 7.47
C LEU A 279 -8.54 42.10 6.24
N ARG A 280 -8.69 41.54 5.05
CA ARG A 280 -8.36 42.19 3.76
C ARG A 280 -9.55 42.19 2.84
N ALA A 281 -9.80 43.31 2.18
CA ALA A 281 -10.70 43.40 1.04
C ALA A 281 -9.89 43.24 -0.24
N ILE A 282 -10.18 42.19 -1.01
CA ILE A 282 -9.58 41.92 -2.31
C ILE A 282 -10.57 42.35 -3.40
N SER A 283 -10.15 43.26 -4.28
CA SER A 283 -10.94 43.66 -5.45
C SER A 283 -10.95 42.56 -6.52
N ILE A 284 -11.88 42.65 -7.48
CA ILE A 284 -12.00 41.66 -8.56
C ILE A 284 -10.75 41.52 -9.45
N ASP A 285 -9.87 42.54 -9.48
CA ASP A 285 -8.57 42.49 -10.16
C ASP A 285 -7.46 41.82 -9.32
N GLY A 286 -7.80 41.28 -8.14
CA GLY A 286 -6.91 40.54 -7.26
C GLY A 286 -6.05 41.41 -6.34
N ARG A 287 -6.25 42.73 -6.31
CA ARG A 287 -5.48 43.64 -5.45
C ARG A 287 -6.12 43.79 -4.07
N VAL A 288 -5.28 44.00 -3.05
CA VAL A 288 -5.75 44.37 -1.72
C VAL A 288 -6.16 45.85 -1.74
N ALA A 289 -7.45 46.11 -1.58
CA ALA A 289 -8.05 47.43 -1.60
C ALA A 289 -8.21 48.06 -0.20
N GLY A 290 -8.19 47.24 0.86
CA GLY A 290 -8.26 47.69 2.24
C GLY A 290 -7.86 46.60 3.23
N THR A 291 -7.37 47.01 4.40
CA THR A 291 -6.92 46.13 5.48
C THR A 291 -7.36 46.66 6.84
N TRP A 292 -7.84 45.79 7.72
CA TRP A 292 -8.26 46.14 9.08
C TRP A 292 -7.76 45.10 10.09
N ALA A 293 -7.38 45.55 11.29
CA ALA A 293 -7.06 44.65 12.40
C ALA A 293 -8.33 43.96 12.92
N ILE A 294 -8.25 42.66 13.20
CA ILE A 294 -9.34 41.91 13.82
C ILE A 294 -9.23 42.06 15.35
N GLN A 295 -10.23 42.67 15.97
CA GLN A 295 -10.21 43.01 17.40
C GLN A 295 -11.14 42.13 18.24
N SER A 296 -12.23 41.63 17.65
CA SER A 296 -13.19 40.79 18.36
C SER A 296 -13.99 39.89 17.40
N GLU A 297 -15.02 39.20 17.89
CA GLU A 297 -15.98 38.46 17.06
C GLU A 297 -16.69 39.35 16.04
N LEU A 298 -17.00 40.59 16.44
CA LEU A 298 -17.79 41.54 15.67
C LEU A 298 -16.94 42.78 15.40
N ASN A 299 -16.57 42.99 14.14
CA ASN A 299 -15.70 44.08 13.74
C ASN A 299 -16.44 45.04 12.82
N ARG A 300 -16.62 46.28 13.28
CA ARG A 300 -17.18 47.34 12.44
C ARG A 300 -16.04 47.99 11.66
N ILE A 301 -16.08 47.87 10.34
CA ILE A 301 -15.06 48.42 9.45
C ILE A 301 -15.62 49.60 8.65
N ASP A 302 -14.76 50.59 8.40
CA ASP A 302 -15.03 51.72 7.51
C ASP A 302 -14.64 51.35 6.08
N VAL A 303 -15.61 51.43 5.17
CA VAL A 303 -15.50 51.09 3.75
C VAL A 303 -15.72 52.32 2.85
N SER A 304 -15.85 53.51 3.44
CA SER A 304 -16.05 54.76 2.69
C SER A 304 -14.89 55.09 1.73
N GLY A 305 -13.68 54.60 2.05
CA GLY A 305 -12.49 54.75 1.21
C GLY A 305 -12.37 53.75 0.06
N LEU A 306 -13.23 52.74 0.00
CA LEU A 306 -13.23 51.76 -1.11
C LEU A 306 -14.02 52.30 -2.30
N ALA A 307 -13.59 52.01 -3.52
CA ALA A 307 -14.38 52.33 -4.72
C ALA A 307 -15.67 51.47 -4.77
N SER A 308 -16.71 51.94 -5.46
CA SER A 308 -17.91 51.13 -5.65
C SER A 308 -17.59 49.87 -6.46
N GLY A 309 -18.04 48.71 -5.98
CA GLY A 309 -17.67 47.42 -6.58
C GLY A 309 -17.87 46.24 -5.64
N GLN A 310 -17.50 45.05 -6.12
CA GLN A 310 -17.51 43.81 -5.37
C GLN A 310 -16.12 43.49 -4.83
N TYR A 311 -16.07 43.01 -3.58
CA TYR A 311 -14.87 42.64 -2.88
C TYR A 311 -15.03 41.27 -2.22
N VAL A 312 -13.94 40.51 -2.20
CA VAL A 312 -13.81 39.29 -1.40
C VAL A 312 -13.03 39.64 -0.14
N LEU A 313 -13.66 39.45 1.01
CA LEU A 313 -13.00 39.60 2.30
C LEU A 313 -12.26 38.30 2.63
N THR A 314 -10.98 38.41 2.97
CA THR A 314 -10.11 37.29 3.38
C THR A 314 -9.35 37.65 4.65
N VAL A 315 -8.78 36.67 5.34
CA VAL A 315 -7.98 36.89 6.56
C VAL A 315 -6.54 36.46 6.32
N ALA A 316 -5.58 37.26 6.78
CA ALA A 316 -4.17 36.92 6.76
C ALA A 316 -3.60 36.87 8.19
N ASP A 317 -2.71 35.91 8.45
CA ASP A 317 -2.01 35.80 9.74
C ASP A 317 -0.82 36.79 9.85
N LEU A 318 -0.10 36.73 10.97
CA LEU A 318 1.08 37.57 11.25
C LEU A 318 2.25 37.34 10.29
N ASN A 319 2.29 36.18 9.62
CA ASN A 319 3.29 35.83 8.61
C ASN A 319 2.82 36.17 7.19
N ASN A 320 1.70 36.89 7.05
CA ASN A 320 1.08 37.26 5.79
C ASN A 320 0.53 36.06 4.99
N ALA A 321 0.32 34.91 5.64
CA ALA A 321 -0.29 33.74 5.03
C ALA A 321 -1.82 33.86 5.06
N SER A 322 -2.47 33.51 3.94
CA SER A 322 -3.93 33.52 3.85
C SER A 322 -4.52 32.41 4.71
N LEU A 323 -5.43 32.78 5.61
CA LEU A 323 -6.25 31.87 6.39
C LEU A 323 -7.54 31.54 5.62
N PRO A 324 -8.21 30.41 5.92
CA PRO A 324 -9.33 29.91 5.13
C PRO A 324 -10.65 30.60 5.49
N PHE A 325 -10.67 31.93 5.51
CA PHE A 325 -11.88 32.73 5.76
C PHE A 325 -12.28 33.49 4.51
N GLN A 326 -13.57 33.48 4.17
CA GLN A 326 -14.09 34.23 3.04
C GLN A 326 -15.43 34.89 3.34
N GLY A 327 -15.58 36.14 2.91
CA GLY A 327 -16.85 36.87 2.93
C GLY A 327 -17.03 37.69 1.66
N HIS A 328 -18.28 38.02 1.32
CA HIS A 328 -18.58 38.85 0.16
C HIS A 328 -19.09 40.23 0.59
N LEU A 329 -18.45 41.28 0.07
CA LEU A 329 -18.81 42.67 0.33
C LEU A 329 -19.11 43.37 -1.00
N VAL A 330 -20.23 44.08 -1.05
CA VAL A 330 -20.55 45.04 -2.12
C VAL A 330 -20.48 46.45 -1.54
N VAL A 331 -19.75 47.36 -2.19
CA VAL A 331 -19.70 48.78 -1.81
C VAL A 331 -20.42 49.62 -2.86
N THR A 332 -21.30 50.52 -2.41
CA THR A 332 -22.08 51.42 -3.27
C THR A 332 -22.07 52.83 -2.69
N HIS A 333 -21.61 53.79 -3.49
CA HIS A 333 -21.64 55.22 -3.19
C HIS A 333 -22.67 55.94 -4.04
#